data_AF-A0A9E3W0I9-F1
#
_entry.id   AF-A0A9E3W0I9-F1
#
_cell.length_a   1.000
_cell.length_b   1.000
_cell.length_c   1.000
_cell.angle_alpha   90.00
_cell.angle_beta   90.00
_cell.angle_gamma   90.00
#
_symmetry.space_group_name_H-M   'P 1'
#
loop_
_entity.id
_entity.type
_entity.pdbx_description
1 polymer ?
#
loop_
_entity_poly.entity_id
_entity_poly.type
_entity_poly.pdbx_seq_one_letter_code
_entity_poly.pdbx_strand_id
1 'polypeptide(L)'
;PSPVPSDTPVPPSAVPGNVLLLYDNVSFTLHNQSGHVLSLEGIIFRSGSGSWNARSWGASLYQRMPVDSCLRMRSVSSRNRQPPAVCGSLYGLQLVGPPAQFWLNTDSFDVVRSGEVIATCPTNQQTCLIFIP
;
A
#
# COMPACT_ATOMS: atom_id res chain seq x y z
N PRO A 1 14.74 33.49 39.29
CA PRO A 1 14.72 33.37 37.81
C PRO A 1 14.52 31.90 37.40
N SER A 2 13.30 31.53 37.01
CA SER A 2 12.98 30.18 36.54
C SER A 2 13.22 30.06 35.02
N PRO A 3 13.72 28.92 34.51
CA PRO A 3 13.91 28.73 33.08
C PRO A 3 12.57 28.54 32.36
N VAL A 4 12.45 29.18 31.20
CA VAL A 4 11.30 29.07 30.28
C VAL A 4 11.39 27.72 29.55
N PRO A 5 10.31 26.93 29.43
CA PRO A 5 10.33 25.69 28.68
C PRO A 5 10.57 25.96 27.19
N SER A 6 11.51 25.22 26.60
CA SER A 6 11.84 25.25 25.19
C SER A 6 10.73 24.56 24.38
N ASP A 7 10.12 25.27 23.44
CA ASP A 7 9.18 24.69 22.48
C ASP A 7 9.85 23.55 21.70
N THR A 8 9.26 22.36 21.79
CA THR A 8 9.62 21.20 20.98
C THR A 8 9.00 21.39 19.59
N PRO A 9 9.72 21.12 18.49
CA PRO A 9 9.12 21.21 17.15
C PRO A 9 7.93 20.25 17.06
N VAL A 10 6.75 20.78 16.77
CA VAL A 10 5.55 19.98 16.47
C VAL A 10 5.84 19.20 15.18
N PRO A 11 5.69 17.86 15.17
CA PRO A 11 5.81 17.09 13.94
C PRO A 11 4.84 17.64 12.89
N PRO A 12 5.22 17.76 11.61
CA PRO A 12 4.30 18.18 10.58
C PRO A 12 3.06 17.30 10.64
N SER A 13 1.88 17.93 10.69
CA SER A 13 0.59 17.24 10.74
C SER A 13 0.56 16.17 9.64
N ALA A 14 0.63 14.90 10.04
CA ALA A 14 0.57 13.79 9.10
C ALA A 14 -0.75 13.94 8.34
N VAL A 15 -0.67 14.18 7.03
CA VAL A 15 -1.83 14.09 6.16
C VAL A 15 -2.45 12.72 6.43
N PRO A 16 -3.71 12.63 6.89
CA PRO A 16 -4.30 11.34 7.20
C PRO A 16 -4.27 10.52 5.92
N GLY A 17 -3.57 9.39 5.96
CA GLY A 17 -3.45 8.56 4.76
C GLY A 17 -4.83 8.06 4.34
N ASN A 18 -5.04 8.03 3.03
CA ASN A 18 -6.32 7.73 2.40
C ASN A 18 -6.34 6.32 1.77
N VAL A 19 -5.23 5.59 1.90
CA VAL A 19 -5.07 4.22 1.43
C VAL A 19 -4.39 3.40 2.51
N LEU A 20 -5.01 2.28 2.86
CA LEU A 20 -4.44 1.29 3.77
C LEU A 20 -3.82 0.16 2.96
N LEU A 21 -2.52 -0.07 3.14
CA LEU A 21 -1.84 -1.26 2.65
C LEU A 21 -1.84 -2.31 3.75
N LEU A 22 -2.23 -3.54 3.43
CA LEU A 22 -2.16 -4.71 4.30
C LEU A 22 -1.35 -5.80 3.62
N TYR A 23 -0.42 -6.39 4.34
CA TYR A 23 0.44 -7.42 3.79
C TYR A 23 0.83 -8.45 4.82
N ASP A 24 0.93 -9.70 4.36
CA ASP A 24 1.35 -10.85 5.14
C ASP A 24 2.34 -11.69 4.33
N ASN A 25 2.65 -12.90 4.82
CA ASN A 25 3.59 -13.81 4.20
C ASN A 25 3.14 -14.36 2.82
N VAL A 26 1.90 -14.12 2.39
CA VAL A 26 1.36 -14.69 1.15
C VAL A 26 0.61 -13.69 0.26
N SER A 27 0.30 -12.50 0.76
CA SER A 27 -0.58 -11.55 0.10
C SER A 27 -0.26 -10.10 0.44
N PHE A 28 -0.63 -9.24 -0.50
CA PHE A 28 -0.60 -7.79 -0.37
C PHE A 28 -1.97 -7.26 -0.81
N THR A 29 -2.54 -6.33 -0.07
CA THR A 29 -3.87 -5.78 -0.29
C THR A 29 -3.81 -4.28 -0.14
N LEU A 30 -4.33 -3.57 -1.13
CA LEU A 30 -4.55 -2.13 -1.10
C LEU A 30 -6.03 -1.89 -0.86
N HIS A 31 -6.38 -1.09 0.14
CA HIS A 31 -7.74 -0.70 0.49
C HIS A 31 -7.92 0.80 0.29
N ASN A 32 -8.87 1.19 -0.55
CA ASN A 32 -9.19 2.59 -0.79
C ASN A 32 -10.11 3.13 0.31
N GLN A 33 -9.57 4.00 1.18
CA GLN A 33 -10.29 4.64 2.28
C GLN A 33 -10.49 6.14 2.04
N SER A 34 -10.29 6.61 0.81
CA SER A 34 -10.24 8.05 0.51
C SER A 34 -11.59 8.75 0.47
N GLY A 35 -12.69 7.99 0.52
CA GLY A 35 -14.04 8.52 0.34
C GLY A 35 -14.37 8.89 -1.12
N HIS A 36 -13.45 8.71 -2.06
CA HIS A 36 -13.67 8.92 -3.50
C HIS A 36 -13.01 7.82 -4.36
N VAL A 37 -13.35 7.79 -5.65
CA VAL A 37 -12.71 6.87 -6.60
C VAL A 37 -11.24 7.26 -6.74
N LEU A 38 -10.34 6.30 -6.50
CA LEU A 38 -8.90 6.51 -6.52
C LEU A 38 -8.29 5.99 -7.82
N SER A 39 -7.31 6.72 -8.33
CA SER A 39 -6.45 6.26 -9.43
C SER A 39 -5.06 5.93 -8.90
N LEU A 40 -4.57 4.74 -9.22
CA LEU A 40 -3.22 4.27 -8.94
C LEU A 40 -2.27 4.50 -10.12
N GLU A 41 -2.63 5.39 -11.04
CA GLU A 41 -1.81 5.75 -12.19
C GLU A 41 -0.44 6.26 -11.75
N GLY A 42 0.61 5.68 -12.33
CA GLY A 42 2.01 6.00 -11.99
C GLY A 42 2.49 5.45 -10.65
N ILE A 43 1.69 4.64 -9.93
CA ILE A 43 2.10 4.00 -8.68
C ILE A 43 2.92 2.74 -8.95
N ILE A 44 4.08 2.66 -8.30
CA ILE A 44 4.98 1.51 -8.31
C ILE A 44 5.33 1.17 -6.87
N PHE A 45 5.18 -0.10 -6.51
CA PHE A 45 5.68 -0.65 -5.26
C PHE A 45 7.02 -1.34 -5.53
N ARG A 46 8.06 -1.05 -4.76
CA ARG A 46 9.39 -1.64 -5.00
C ARG A 46 10.20 -1.82 -3.74
N SER A 47 11.08 -2.82 -3.76
CA SER A 47 12.09 -3.06 -2.73
C SER A 47 13.29 -3.78 -3.37
N GLY A 48 14.26 -4.19 -2.56
CA GLY A 48 15.35 -5.07 -3.01
C GLY A 48 14.90 -6.48 -3.42
N SER A 49 13.69 -6.90 -3.04
CA SER A 49 13.17 -8.25 -3.34
C SER A 49 12.30 -8.33 -4.58
N GLY A 50 11.73 -7.20 -5.03
CA GLY A 50 10.85 -7.19 -6.19
C GLY A 50 10.22 -5.83 -6.48
N SER A 51 9.36 -5.82 -7.50
CA SER A 51 8.63 -4.61 -7.90
C SER A 51 7.28 -4.96 -8.53
N TRP A 52 6.31 -4.09 -8.32
CA TRP A 52 4.98 -4.17 -8.90
C TRP A 52 4.51 -2.80 -9.39
N ASN A 53 4.20 -2.72 -10.68
CA ASN A 53 3.54 -1.55 -11.25
C ASN A 53 2.02 -1.73 -11.12
N ALA A 54 1.32 -0.75 -10.56
CA ALA A 54 -0.13 -0.82 -10.38
C ALA A 54 -0.89 -1.00 -11.70
N ARG A 55 -0.32 -0.56 -12.83
CA ARG A 55 -0.88 -0.82 -14.17
C ARG A 55 -1.09 -2.29 -14.48
N SER A 56 -0.31 -3.18 -13.85
CA SER A 56 -0.38 -4.62 -14.06
C SER A 56 -1.66 -5.27 -13.51
N TRP A 57 -2.46 -4.57 -12.69
CA TRP A 57 -3.83 -5.02 -12.39
C TRP A 57 -4.78 -4.87 -13.58
N GLY A 58 -4.44 -4.03 -14.56
CA GLY A 58 -5.28 -3.72 -15.72
C GLY A 58 -6.03 -2.39 -15.59
N ALA A 59 -6.19 -1.70 -16.71
CA ALA A 59 -6.68 -0.32 -16.77
C ALA A 59 -8.03 -0.09 -16.09
N SER A 60 -8.96 -1.05 -16.22
CA SER A 60 -10.27 -0.98 -15.57
C SER A 60 -10.21 -0.98 -14.05
N LEU A 61 -9.15 -1.55 -13.46
CA LEU A 61 -8.99 -1.68 -12.03
C LEU A 61 -8.19 -0.53 -11.43
N TYR A 62 -6.99 -0.27 -11.96
CA TYR A 62 -6.08 0.67 -11.32
C TYR A 62 -6.49 2.14 -11.55
N GLN A 63 -7.19 2.48 -12.64
CA GLN A 63 -7.58 3.86 -12.94
C GLN A 63 -8.81 4.34 -12.16
N ARG A 64 -9.65 3.41 -11.73
CA ARG A 64 -10.96 3.69 -11.14
C ARG A 64 -11.26 2.74 -10.00
N MET A 65 -10.42 2.76 -8.97
CA MET A 65 -10.62 1.95 -7.79
C MET A 65 -11.74 2.55 -6.93
N PRO A 66 -12.89 1.87 -6.73
CA PRO A 66 -14.00 2.41 -5.96
C PRO A 66 -13.65 2.67 -4.50
N VAL A 67 -14.47 3.50 -3.84
CA VAL A 67 -14.42 3.71 -2.39
C VAL A 67 -14.66 2.38 -1.68
N ASP A 68 -13.94 2.17 -0.57
CA ASP A 68 -14.07 1.00 0.30
C ASP A 68 -13.84 -0.35 -0.39
N SER A 69 -13.07 -0.31 -1.48
CA SER A 69 -12.75 -1.48 -2.28
C SER A 69 -11.30 -1.92 -2.10
N CYS A 70 -11.03 -3.18 -2.41
CA CYS A 70 -9.70 -3.77 -2.28
C CYS A 70 -9.14 -4.29 -3.59
N LEU A 71 -7.87 -4.00 -3.85
CA LEU A 71 -7.05 -4.69 -4.84
C LEU A 71 -6.07 -5.60 -4.12
N ARG A 72 -6.07 -6.89 -4.48
CA ARG A 72 -5.26 -7.91 -3.81
C ARG A 72 -4.28 -8.54 -4.78
N MET A 73 -3.07 -8.75 -4.29
CA MET A 73 -2.06 -9.65 -4.85
C MET A 73 -1.91 -10.84 -3.93
N ARG A 74 -1.76 -12.02 -4.51
CA ARG A 74 -1.56 -13.26 -3.76
C ARG A 74 -0.52 -14.13 -4.44
N SER A 75 0.37 -14.72 -3.64
CA SER A 75 1.34 -15.67 -4.17
C SER A 75 0.64 -16.83 -4.89
N VAL A 76 1.11 -17.17 -6.10
CA VAL A 76 0.66 -18.37 -6.85
C VAL A 76 0.88 -19.67 -6.08
N SER A 77 1.88 -19.71 -5.19
CA SER A 77 2.19 -20.89 -4.36
C SER A 77 1.29 -21.02 -3.14
N SER A 78 0.50 -19.99 -2.81
CA SER A 78 -0.35 -20.00 -1.62
C SER A 78 -1.65 -20.77 -1.86
N ARG A 79 -2.01 -21.64 -0.92
CA ARG A 79 -3.34 -22.27 -0.86
C ARG A 79 -4.40 -21.43 -0.14
N ASN A 80 -3.99 -20.35 0.55
CA ASN A 80 -4.92 -19.50 1.28
C ASN A 80 -5.79 -18.71 0.29
N ARG A 81 -7.12 -18.86 0.33
CA ARG A 81 -8.05 -18.19 -0.59
C ARG A 81 -8.80 -17.03 0.05
N GLN A 82 -8.79 -16.93 1.38
CA GLN A 82 -9.59 -15.91 2.07
C GLN A 82 -8.94 -14.51 1.89
N PRO A 83 -9.73 -13.49 1.52
CA PRO A 83 -9.30 -12.09 1.64
C PRO A 83 -9.27 -11.67 3.12
N PRO A 84 -8.57 -10.57 3.47
CA PRO A 84 -8.61 -10.01 4.81
C PRO A 84 -10.02 -9.51 5.12
N ALA A 85 -10.46 -9.63 6.37
CA ALA A 85 -11.80 -9.22 6.81
C ALA A 85 -12.05 -7.70 6.64
N VAL A 86 -10.99 -6.89 6.50
CA VAL A 86 -11.07 -5.43 6.37
C VAL A 86 -11.61 -4.98 5.01
N CYS A 87 -11.62 -5.87 4.00
CA CYS A 87 -12.12 -5.52 2.68
C CYS A 87 -13.64 -5.63 2.62
N GLY A 88 -14.33 -4.51 2.38
CA GLY A 88 -15.77 -4.50 2.09
C GLY A 88 -16.08 -5.28 0.81
N SER A 89 -15.40 -4.95 -0.30
CA SER A 89 -15.50 -5.67 -1.57
C SER A 89 -14.13 -5.90 -2.21
N LEU A 90 -13.88 -7.14 -2.67
CA LEU A 90 -12.68 -7.46 -3.44
C LEU A 90 -12.89 -7.02 -4.90
N TYR A 91 -12.32 -5.88 -5.24
CA TYR A 91 -12.43 -5.28 -6.58
C TYR A 91 -11.56 -5.99 -7.62
N GLY A 92 -10.43 -6.55 -7.19
CA GLY A 92 -9.56 -7.31 -8.07
C GLY A 92 -8.60 -8.20 -7.30
N LEU A 93 -8.26 -9.33 -7.90
CA LEU A 93 -7.27 -10.27 -7.42
C LEU A 93 -6.29 -10.60 -8.52
N GLN A 94 -4.99 -10.47 -8.22
CA GLN A 94 -3.91 -10.91 -9.09
C GLN A 94 -3.11 -12.01 -8.40
N LEU A 95 -2.88 -13.11 -9.11
CA LEU A 95 -1.92 -14.12 -8.67
C LEU A 95 -0.53 -13.74 -9.17
N VAL A 96 0.44 -13.72 -8.27
CA VAL A 96 1.77 -13.19 -8.53
C VAL A 96 2.89 -14.16 -8.15
N GLY A 97 3.92 -14.21 -8.97
CA GLY A 97 5.16 -14.93 -8.69
C GLY A 97 6.15 -14.10 -7.86
N PRO A 98 7.29 -14.69 -7.47
CA PRO A 98 8.29 -14.04 -6.59
C PRO A 98 8.74 -12.63 -7.02
N PRO A 99 8.99 -12.32 -8.31
CA PRO A 99 9.47 -10.98 -8.71
C PRO A 99 8.50 -9.83 -8.40
N ALA A 100 7.21 -10.14 -8.23
CA ALA A 100 6.16 -9.18 -7.90
C ALA A 100 5.85 -9.14 -6.39
N GLN A 101 6.50 -9.97 -5.57
CA GLN A 101 6.30 -10.06 -4.12
C GLN A 101 7.25 -9.11 -3.38
N PHE A 102 7.22 -7.83 -3.75
CA PHE A 102 8.11 -6.77 -3.24
C PHE A 102 8.06 -6.60 -1.71
N TRP A 103 7.00 -7.05 -1.05
CA TRP A 103 6.83 -6.93 0.40
C TRP A 103 7.42 -8.11 1.19
N LEU A 104 7.92 -9.15 0.52
CA LEU A 104 8.54 -10.31 1.16
C LEU A 104 10.06 -10.21 1.14
N ASN A 105 10.72 -10.86 2.11
CA ASN A 105 12.18 -10.96 2.21
C ASN A 105 12.89 -9.58 2.18
N THR A 106 12.28 -8.57 2.78
CA THR A 106 12.80 -7.22 2.88
C THR A 106 12.29 -6.55 4.16
N ASP A 107 13.03 -5.60 4.70
CA ASP A 107 12.64 -4.87 5.92
C ASP A 107 11.61 -3.76 5.63
N SER A 108 11.64 -3.23 4.41
CA SER A 108 10.72 -2.19 3.95
C SER A 108 10.57 -2.21 2.42
N PHE A 109 9.52 -1.57 1.94
CA PHE A 109 9.32 -1.28 0.53
C PHE A 109 8.89 0.17 0.32
N ASP A 110 9.23 0.72 -0.83
CA ASP A 110 8.84 2.07 -1.24
C ASP A 110 7.56 2.03 -2.07
N VAL A 111 6.73 3.02 -1.86
CA VAL A 111 5.63 3.40 -2.75
C VAL A 111 6.07 4.63 -3.51
N VAL A 112 6.14 4.50 -4.83
CA VAL A 112 6.65 5.52 -5.73
C VAL A 112 5.52 6.00 -6.61
N ARG A 113 5.38 7.32 -6.77
CA ARG A 113 4.48 7.93 -7.75
C ARG A 113 5.28 8.80 -8.71
N SER A 114 5.18 8.54 -10.00
CA SER A 114 5.84 9.36 -11.03
C SER A 114 7.36 9.56 -10.82
N GLY A 115 8.02 8.60 -10.17
CA GLY A 115 9.45 8.64 -9.86
C GLY A 115 9.81 9.11 -8.46
N GLU A 116 8.88 9.68 -7.70
CA GLU A 116 9.10 10.17 -6.34
C GLU A 116 8.58 9.17 -5.29
N VAL A 117 9.34 8.94 -4.22
CA VAL A 117 8.91 8.10 -3.09
C VAL A 117 7.88 8.88 -2.27
N ILE A 118 6.64 8.43 -2.28
CA ILE A 118 5.54 9.04 -1.50
C ILE A 118 5.36 8.39 -0.12
N ALA A 119 5.87 7.18 0.06
CA ALA A 119 5.90 6.48 1.34
C ALA A 119 6.95 5.36 1.34
N THR A 120 7.49 5.05 2.52
CA THR A 120 8.29 3.85 2.78
C THR A 120 7.62 3.06 3.89
N CYS A 121 7.26 1.82 3.61
CA CYS A 121 6.44 0.98 4.47
C CYS A 121 7.28 -0.15 5.08
N PRO A 122 7.37 -0.23 6.41
CA PRO A 122 8.10 -1.31 7.08
C PRO A 122 7.29 -2.62 7.02
N THR A 123 7.93 -3.73 6.67
CA THR A 123 7.24 -5.02 6.48
C THR A 123 6.84 -5.67 7.81
N ASN A 124 7.54 -5.35 8.89
CA ASN A 124 7.26 -5.87 10.24
C ASN A 124 5.95 -5.34 10.86
N GLN A 125 5.37 -4.26 10.32
CA GLN A 125 4.10 -3.70 10.81
C GLN A 125 2.87 -4.34 10.19
N GLN A 126 3.03 -5.14 9.12
CA GLN A 126 1.96 -5.81 8.35
C GLN A 126 0.90 -4.87 7.74
N THR A 127 0.98 -3.59 8.05
CA THR A 127 0.09 -2.53 7.60
C THR A 127 0.89 -1.25 7.40
N CYS A 128 0.46 -0.44 6.44
CA CYS A 128 1.04 0.87 6.18
C CYS A 128 -0.03 1.81 5.64
N LEU A 129 -0.23 2.94 6.31
CA LEU A 129 -1.17 3.96 5.87
C LEU A 129 -0.42 4.98 5.01
N ILE A 130 -0.89 5.18 3.77
CA ILE A 130 -0.26 6.09 2.81
C ILE A 130 -1.27 7.10 2.28
N PHE A 131 -0.77 8.21 1.75
CA PHE A 131 -1.59 9.19 1.06
C PHE A 131 -1.30 9.17 -0.45
N ILE A 132 -2.33 8.94 -1.25
CA ILE A 132 -2.30 9.06 -2.72
C ILE A 132 -3.16 10.27 -3.10
N PRO A 133 -2.56 11.39 -3.56
CA PRO A 133 -3.31 12.59 -3.96
C PRO A 133 -4.23 12.41 -5.17
#